data_AF-A0A7Y2CP97-F1
#
_entry.id   AF-A0A7Y2CP97-F1
#
_cell.length_a   1.000
_cell.length_b   1.000
_cell.length_c   1.000
_cell.angle_alpha   90.00
_cell.angle_beta   90.00
_cell.angle_gamma   90.00
#
_symmetry.space_group_name_H-M   'P 1'
#
loop_
_entity.id
_entity.type
_entity.pdbx_description
1 polymer ?
#
loop_
_entity_poly.entity_id
_entity_poly.type
_entity_poly.pdbx_seq_one_letter_code
_entity_poly.pdbx_strand_id
1 'polypeptide(L)'
;MKSLATHVLPLIIITASFFVFSGDAPDDRSSPAASSDCVTCHEQETPGAVSDWKLSKHFEEDVTCDDCHGDGHSTADDAHEAEIPTAETCDTCHPERVEQFKAGKHALAWAAMKAMPTIHWQPTGLSDGMKGCGGCHKIGIKTEEEIAELKENGSGFGNASCDACHTRHTFSAKEARQPEACQTCHMGFDHPQWEMYSSSKHGVRHELKKSGALPPGASAPTCQTCHMSDGDHGVITPWGFLAVRLPLPENEQWSADRVTILQALGVLDPDGQPTARLEVVKQAKLARLDEEEWQAGRDKMIAICGDCHSENFARAELQKGDDFIRDIDHLMAEAIREVVGLYEDGIVEAPENYAYAFPDLLTFHDAPTPVEQRLFVMFMKHRMRAFQGVFHANPDYALWYGWSEMVQDLSEIRHMAEGLRTADRVEAERQRQKKSP
;
A
#
# COMPACT_ATOMS: atom_id res chain seq x y z
N MET A 1 60.69 -0.52 -75.24
CA MET A 1 60.08 0.56 -76.06
C MET A 1 58.61 0.67 -75.73
N LYS A 2 58.16 1.89 -75.41
CA LYS A 2 56.77 2.35 -75.13
C LYS A 2 56.15 1.83 -73.83
N SER A 3 55.49 2.62 -72.99
CA SER A 3 55.39 4.06 -72.72
C SER A 3 54.53 4.14 -71.45
N LEU A 4 54.95 4.92 -70.45
CA LEU A 4 54.19 5.19 -69.23
C LEU A 4 52.91 5.98 -69.58
N ALA A 5 51.78 5.58 -69.01
CA ALA A 5 50.61 6.45 -68.85
C ALA A 5 50.26 6.52 -67.37
N THR A 6 50.54 7.67 -66.79
CA THR A 6 50.20 8.12 -65.45
C THR A 6 48.71 8.47 -65.39
N HIS A 7 47.96 7.85 -64.48
CA HIS A 7 46.64 8.32 -64.09
C HIS A 7 46.71 8.92 -62.69
N VAL A 8 46.59 10.24 -62.66
CA VAL A 8 46.42 11.07 -61.48
C VAL A 8 44.95 11.01 -61.09
N LEU A 9 44.64 10.43 -59.93
CA LEU A 9 43.30 10.46 -59.32
C LEU A 9 43.16 11.77 -58.52
N PRO A 10 42.10 12.57 -58.68
CA PRO A 10 41.95 13.82 -57.95
C PRO A 10 41.53 13.54 -56.50
N LEU A 11 42.26 14.16 -55.57
CA LEU A 11 41.96 14.24 -54.15
C LEU A 11 40.72 15.13 -53.96
N ILE A 12 39.55 14.54 -53.72
CA ILE A 12 38.33 15.28 -53.34
C ILE A 12 38.46 15.65 -51.86
N ILE A 13 38.77 16.92 -51.60
CA ILE A 13 38.70 17.52 -50.26
C ILE A 13 37.21 17.76 -49.96
N ILE A 14 36.61 16.90 -49.15
CA ILE A 14 35.28 17.14 -48.57
C ILE A 14 35.47 18.12 -47.41
N THR A 15 35.23 19.40 -47.66
CA THR A 15 35.07 20.39 -46.58
C THR A 15 33.78 20.09 -45.84
N ALA A 16 33.88 19.56 -44.62
CA ALA A 16 32.74 19.44 -43.71
C ALA A 16 32.29 20.84 -43.28
N SER A 17 31.24 21.36 -43.92
CA SER A 17 30.48 22.50 -43.41
C SER A 17 29.73 22.03 -42.17
N PHE A 18 30.25 22.36 -40.99
CA PHE A 18 29.49 22.32 -39.75
C PHE A 18 28.36 23.36 -39.84
N PHE A 19 27.17 22.92 -40.24
CA PHE A 19 25.95 23.66 -39.93
C PHE A 19 25.62 23.44 -38.46
N VAL A 20 25.99 24.42 -37.64
CA VAL A 20 25.41 24.60 -36.30
C VAL A 20 23.96 24.99 -36.54
N PHE A 21 23.04 24.04 -36.39
CA PHE A 21 21.63 24.36 -36.21
C PHE A 21 21.47 24.93 -34.79
N SER A 22 21.66 26.23 -34.64
CA SER A 22 21.02 26.97 -33.54
C SER A 22 19.55 27.12 -33.91
N GLY A 23 18.77 26.11 -33.53
CA GLY A 23 17.31 26.18 -33.50
C GLY A 23 16.85 26.44 -32.07
N ASP A 24 17.11 27.64 -31.55
CA ASP A 24 16.28 28.18 -30.47
C ASP A 24 14.97 28.62 -31.13
N ALA A 25 14.00 27.71 -31.18
CA ALA A 25 12.62 28.11 -31.33
C ALA A 25 12.14 28.57 -29.95
N PRO A 26 11.63 29.81 -29.80
CA PRO A 26 10.85 30.13 -28.61
C PRO A 26 9.61 29.23 -28.63
N ASP A 27 9.42 28.46 -27.56
CA ASP A 27 8.19 27.71 -27.29
C ASP A 27 7.08 28.74 -26.97
N ASP A 28 6.57 29.41 -28.00
CA ASP A 28 5.40 30.28 -27.91
C ASP A 28 4.14 29.39 -27.89
N ARG A 29 3.95 28.70 -26.76
CA ARG A 29 2.66 28.12 -26.39
C ARG A 29 1.90 29.13 -25.54
N SER A 30 1.43 30.20 -26.16
CA SER A 30 0.51 31.14 -25.53
C SER A 30 -0.90 30.52 -25.45
N SER A 31 -1.14 29.70 -24.42
CA SER A 31 -2.49 29.33 -23.99
C SER A 31 -3.15 30.54 -23.29
N PRO A 32 -4.46 30.80 -23.47
CA PRO A 32 -5.19 31.80 -22.69
C PRO A 32 -5.05 31.59 -21.17
N ALA A 33 -4.96 30.33 -20.73
CA ALA A 33 -4.73 29.94 -19.35
C ALA A 33 -3.38 30.44 -18.80
N ALA A 34 -2.38 30.58 -19.67
CA ALA A 34 -1.04 31.05 -19.30
C ALA A 34 -1.00 32.55 -18.91
N SER A 35 -2.07 33.29 -19.17
CA SER A 35 -2.17 34.73 -18.94
C SER A 35 -3.06 35.13 -17.76
N SER A 36 -3.46 34.17 -16.91
CA SER A 36 -4.30 34.45 -15.76
C SER A 36 -3.55 35.23 -14.65
N ASP A 37 -4.30 35.97 -13.85
CA ASP A 37 -3.78 36.67 -12.67
C ASP A 37 -3.13 35.67 -11.69
N CYS A 38 -3.70 34.46 -11.58
CA CYS A 38 -3.14 33.35 -10.79
C CYS A 38 -1.72 33.00 -11.26
N VAL A 39 -1.53 32.75 -12.55
CA VAL A 39 -0.22 32.38 -13.11
C VAL A 39 0.78 33.53 -12.92
N THR A 40 0.38 34.76 -13.23
CA THR A 40 1.26 35.94 -13.14
C THR A 40 1.82 36.16 -11.73
N CYS A 41 1.00 35.95 -10.69
CA CYS A 41 1.44 36.05 -9.30
C CYS A 41 2.22 34.81 -8.86
N HIS A 42 1.71 33.60 -9.12
CA HIS A 42 2.33 32.36 -8.66
C HIS A 42 3.63 32.00 -9.39
N GLU A 43 3.94 32.60 -10.53
CA GLU A 43 5.28 32.56 -11.13
C GLU A 43 6.36 33.16 -10.21
N GLN A 44 5.97 34.09 -9.34
CA GLN A 44 6.88 34.73 -8.38
C GLN A 44 6.81 34.06 -7.01
N GLU A 45 5.59 33.76 -6.52
CA GLU A 45 5.39 33.22 -5.18
C GLU A 45 5.64 31.71 -5.08
N THR A 46 5.19 30.93 -6.08
CA THR A 46 5.34 29.46 -6.11
C THR A 46 5.79 28.97 -7.50
N PRO A 47 6.97 29.39 -7.99
CA PRO A 47 7.42 29.12 -9.36
C PRO A 47 7.44 27.63 -9.73
N GLY A 48 7.72 26.75 -8.76
CA GLY A 48 7.71 25.30 -8.99
C GLY A 48 6.33 24.75 -9.33
N ALA A 49 5.27 25.24 -8.68
CA ALA A 49 3.90 24.79 -8.96
C ALA A 49 3.45 25.21 -10.37
N VAL A 50 3.76 26.46 -10.76
CA VAL A 50 3.48 26.94 -12.12
C VAL A 50 4.29 26.18 -13.16
N SER A 51 5.58 25.94 -12.89
CA SER A 51 6.45 25.15 -13.78
C SER A 51 5.89 23.74 -13.98
N ASP A 52 5.51 23.05 -12.92
CA ASP A 52 4.94 21.70 -12.99
C ASP A 52 3.60 21.69 -13.75
N TRP A 53 2.73 22.67 -13.49
CA TRP A 53 1.48 22.81 -14.23
C TRP A 53 1.73 23.04 -15.73
N LYS A 54 2.66 23.93 -16.12
CA LYS A 54 3.04 24.15 -17.53
C LYS A 54 3.59 22.90 -18.22
N LEU A 55 4.15 21.96 -17.46
CA LEU A 55 4.63 20.66 -17.97
C LEU A 55 3.52 19.59 -18.03
N SER A 56 2.34 19.87 -17.47
CA SER A 56 1.23 18.94 -17.37
C SER A 56 0.39 18.89 -18.65
N LYS A 57 -0.39 17.81 -18.78
CA LYS A 57 -1.44 17.73 -19.81
C LYS A 57 -2.60 18.69 -19.55
N HIS A 58 -2.85 19.07 -18.29
CA HIS A 58 -3.87 20.06 -17.96
C HIS A 58 -3.58 21.41 -18.59
N PHE A 59 -2.32 21.85 -18.60
CA PHE A 59 -1.92 23.07 -19.32
C PHE A 59 -2.15 22.98 -20.83
N GLU A 60 -1.82 21.83 -21.45
CA GLU A 60 -2.02 21.63 -22.89
C GLU A 60 -3.50 21.59 -23.30
N GLU A 61 -4.39 21.23 -22.36
CA GLU A 61 -5.84 21.15 -22.54
C GLU A 61 -6.57 22.36 -21.91
N ASP A 62 -5.86 23.46 -21.66
CA ASP A 62 -6.40 24.73 -21.14
C ASP A 62 -7.11 24.66 -19.77
N VAL A 63 -6.81 23.65 -18.95
CA VAL A 63 -7.30 23.57 -17.55
C VAL A 63 -6.49 24.54 -16.68
N THR A 64 -7.17 25.52 -16.10
CA THR A 64 -6.58 26.63 -15.35
C THR A 64 -6.40 26.29 -13.86
N CYS A 65 -5.79 27.22 -13.12
CA CYS A 65 -5.64 27.09 -11.67
C CYS A 65 -7.01 27.11 -10.95
N ASP A 66 -7.89 28.02 -11.37
CA ASP A 66 -9.22 28.25 -10.81
C ASP A 66 -10.21 27.12 -11.14
N ASP A 67 -10.02 26.38 -12.23
CA ASP A 67 -10.79 25.14 -12.49
C ASP A 67 -10.65 24.10 -11.37
N CYS A 68 -9.51 24.11 -10.66
CA CYS A 68 -9.23 23.19 -9.55
C CYS A 68 -9.36 23.85 -8.17
N HIS A 69 -8.90 25.10 -8.04
CA HIS A 69 -8.74 25.80 -6.77
C HIS A 69 -9.80 26.88 -6.52
N GLY A 70 -10.73 27.08 -7.45
CA GLY A 70 -11.71 28.15 -7.40
C GLY A 70 -11.08 29.54 -7.56
N ASP A 71 -11.93 30.56 -7.43
CA ASP A 71 -11.59 31.98 -7.59
C ASP A 71 -11.71 32.78 -6.27
N GLY A 72 -11.77 32.08 -5.13
CA GLY A 72 -12.04 32.66 -3.81
C GLY A 72 -10.96 33.59 -3.26
N HIS A 73 -9.76 33.59 -3.85
CA HIS A 73 -8.64 34.42 -3.40
C HIS A 73 -8.05 35.26 -4.54
N SER A 74 -7.53 36.43 -4.19
CA SER A 74 -6.96 37.40 -5.14
C SER A 74 -5.65 38.03 -4.67
N THR A 75 -5.27 37.79 -3.42
CA THR A 75 -4.09 38.35 -2.76
C THR A 75 -3.37 37.29 -1.93
N ALA A 76 -2.28 37.68 -1.25
CA ALA A 76 -1.60 36.80 -0.31
C ALA A 76 -2.36 36.65 1.03
N ASP A 77 -3.14 37.67 1.41
CA ASP A 77 -3.84 37.71 2.71
C ASP A 77 -5.09 36.80 2.73
N ASP A 78 -5.69 36.55 1.58
CA ASP A 78 -6.88 35.72 1.39
C ASP A 78 -6.58 34.32 0.85
N ALA A 79 -5.30 33.90 0.77
CA ALA A 79 -4.89 32.60 0.20
C ALA A 79 -5.55 31.36 0.85
N HIS A 80 -6.11 31.50 2.05
CA HIS A 80 -6.86 30.45 2.76
C HIS A 80 -8.26 30.19 2.17
N GLU A 81 -8.77 31.11 1.36
CA GLU A 81 -10.05 31.00 0.64
C GLU A 81 -9.91 30.15 -0.64
N ALA A 82 -8.68 29.79 -1.05
CA ALA A 82 -8.47 28.86 -2.13
C ALA A 82 -9.03 27.46 -1.79
N GLU A 83 -9.72 26.86 -2.75
CA GLU A 83 -10.21 25.50 -2.61
C GLU A 83 -9.06 24.49 -2.72
N ILE A 84 -9.20 23.38 -2.01
CA ILE A 84 -8.27 22.26 -2.06
C ILE A 84 -8.97 21.12 -2.80
N PRO A 85 -8.50 20.75 -4.00
CA PRO A 85 -9.17 19.73 -4.82
C PRO A 85 -9.40 18.43 -4.07
N THR A 86 -10.62 17.91 -4.19
CA THR A 86 -10.99 16.58 -3.72
C THR A 86 -11.20 15.64 -4.90
N ALA A 87 -11.52 14.37 -4.64
CA ALA A 87 -11.92 13.45 -5.70
C ALA A 87 -13.15 13.96 -6.49
N GLU A 88 -14.04 14.75 -5.86
CA GLU A 88 -15.20 15.34 -6.53
C GLU A 88 -14.83 16.43 -7.53
N THR A 89 -13.78 17.21 -7.24
CA THR A 89 -13.21 18.17 -8.21
C THR A 89 -12.77 17.42 -9.48
N CYS A 90 -12.09 16.29 -9.32
CA CYS A 90 -11.64 15.46 -10.42
C CYS A 90 -12.78 14.74 -11.16
N ASP A 91 -13.87 14.41 -10.48
CA ASP A 91 -15.04 13.68 -11.02
C ASP A 91 -15.73 14.44 -12.16
N THR A 92 -15.66 15.77 -12.13
CA THR A 92 -16.21 16.67 -13.16
C THR A 92 -15.68 16.36 -14.57
N CYS A 93 -14.42 15.92 -14.68
CA CYS A 93 -13.72 15.64 -15.94
C CYS A 93 -13.29 14.17 -16.08
N HIS A 94 -13.12 13.44 -14.97
CA HIS A 94 -12.61 12.06 -14.93
C HIS A 94 -13.56 11.07 -14.23
N PRO A 95 -14.86 11.05 -14.56
CA PRO A 95 -15.87 10.30 -13.79
C PRO A 95 -15.59 8.80 -13.75
N GLU A 96 -15.15 8.21 -14.86
CA GLU A 96 -14.84 6.77 -14.92
C GLU A 96 -13.72 6.37 -13.96
N ARG A 97 -12.65 7.18 -13.87
CA ARG A 97 -11.49 6.90 -13.01
C ARG A 97 -11.84 7.12 -11.54
N VAL A 98 -12.64 8.14 -11.25
CA VAL A 98 -13.11 8.42 -9.89
C VAL A 98 -14.08 7.35 -9.42
N GLU A 99 -14.99 6.87 -10.27
CA GLU A 99 -15.88 5.74 -9.96
C GLU A 99 -15.07 4.47 -9.61
N GLN A 100 -14.08 4.12 -10.44
CA GLN A 100 -13.18 2.99 -10.19
C GLN A 100 -12.43 3.16 -8.86
N PHE A 101 -11.86 4.35 -8.61
CA PHE A 101 -11.17 4.67 -7.36
C PHE A 101 -12.08 4.54 -6.13
N LYS A 102 -13.30 5.12 -6.19
CA LYS A 102 -14.32 5.05 -5.12
C LYS A 102 -14.77 3.60 -4.86
N ALA A 103 -14.80 2.76 -5.89
CA ALA A 103 -15.06 1.33 -5.75
C ALA A 103 -13.87 0.56 -5.15
N GLY A 104 -12.68 1.15 -5.13
CA GLY A 104 -11.44 0.56 -4.63
C GLY A 104 -11.21 0.66 -3.13
N LYS A 105 -10.11 0.07 -2.66
CA LYS A 105 -9.68 0.14 -1.24
C LYS A 105 -9.04 1.47 -0.87
N HIS A 106 -8.32 2.10 -1.79
CA HIS A 106 -7.62 3.35 -1.51
C HIS A 106 -8.57 4.48 -1.13
N ALA A 107 -9.78 4.53 -1.72
CA ALA A 107 -10.81 5.49 -1.32
C ALA A 107 -11.26 5.34 0.15
N LEU A 108 -11.10 4.14 0.73
CA LEU A 108 -11.50 3.82 2.10
C LEU A 108 -10.34 3.93 3.10
N ALA A 109 -9.14 4.32 2.65
CA ALA A 109 -7.93 4.26 3.47
C ALA A 109 -8.02 5.13 4.74
N TRP A 110 -8.63 6.32 4.64
CA TRP A 110 -8.80 7.23 5.77
C TRP A 110 -9.72 6.65 6.84
N ALA A 111 -10.90 6.18 6.43
CA ALA A 111 -11.84 5.51 7.31
C ALA A 111 -11.23 4.26 7.96
N ALA A 112 -10.49 3.46 7.20
CA ALA A 112 -9.80 2.28 7.72
C ALA A 112 -8.76 2.64 8.79
N MET A 113 -8.02 3.75 8.63
CA MET A 113 -7.09 4.25 9.65
C MET A 113 -7.83 4.66 10.93
N LYS A 114 -8.89 5.48 10.81
CA LYS A 114 -9.67 5.96 11.96
C LYS A 114 -10.44 4.84 12.67
N ALA A 115 -10.68 3.71 12.00
CA ALA A 115 -11.34 2.54 12.57
C ALA A 115 -10.40 1.62 13.39
N MET A 116 -9.08 1.85 13.37
CA MET A 116 -8.15 1.03 14.13
C MET A 116 -8.35 1.21 15.65
N PRO A 117 -8.43 0.14 16.47
CA PRO A 117 -8.86 0.23 17.86
C PRO A 117 -8.09 1.24 18.72
N THR A 118 -6.77 1.35 18.51
CA THR A 118 -5.90 2.21 19.31
C THR A 118 -5.42 3.46 18.58
N ILE A 119 -6.02 3.82 17.43
CA ILE A 119 -5.59 5.01 16.66
C ILE A 119 -5.67 6.31 17.48
N HIS A 120 -6.63 6.39 18.39
CA HIS A 120 -6.82 7.54 19.27
C HIS A 120 -5.77 7.65 20.40
N TRP A 121 -4.94 6.62 20.59
CA TRP A 121 -3.79 6.65 21.50
C TRP A 121 -2.53 7.20 20.82
N GLN A 122 -2.54 7.27 19.49
CA GLN A 122 -1.40 7.73 18.71
C GLN A 122 -1.30 9.26 18.74
N PRO A 123 -0.07 9.82 18.72
CA PRO A 123 0.12 11.27 18.60
C PRO A 123 -0.64 11.82 17.38
N THR A 124 -1.40 12.90 17.57
CA THR A 124 -2.19 13.53 16.49
C THR A 124 -1.33 13.94 15.30
N GLY A 125 -0.05 14.26 15.51
CA GLY A 125 0.91 14.53 14.43
C GLY A 125 1.13 13.35 13.48
N LEU A 126 1.00 12.10 13.97
CA LEU A 126 1.15 10.89 13.15
C LEU A 126 -0.15 10.50 12.43
N SER A 127 -1.31 10.81 13.00
CA SER A 127 -2.62 10.67 12.36
C SER A 127 -2.96 11.94 11.57
N ASP A 128 -3.73 12.86 12.14
CA ASP A 128 -4.32 14.02 11.48
C ASP A 128 -3.27 15.06 11.02
N GLY A 129 -2.07 15.05 11.61
CA GLY A 129 -0.92 15.86 11.18
C GLY A 129 -0.12 15.29 9.99
N MET A 130 -0.52 14.13 9.48
CA MET A 130 0.02 13.51 8.26
C MET A 130 1.53 13.20 8.28
N LYS A 131 2.14 13.06 9.46
CA LYS A 131 3.57 12.68 9.63
C LYS A 131 3.78 11.19 9.93
N GLY A 132 2.72 10.39 9.85
CA GLY A 132 2.75 8.94 10.06
C GLY A 132 1.64 8.25 9.28
N CYS A 133 0.74 7.55 9.98
CA CYS A 133 -0.44 6.88 9.42
C CYS A 133 -1.21 7.77 8.44
N GLY A 134 -1.52 9.02 8.83
CA GLY A 134 -2.27 9.92 7.96
C GLY A 134 -1.53 10.28 6.68
N GLY A 135 -0.19 10.32 6.71
CA GLY A 135 0.62 10.60 5.52
C GLY A 135 0.42 9.56 4.41
N CYS A 136 0.22 8.29 4.78
CA CYS A 136 -0.05 7.20 3.85
C CYS A 136 -1.56 7.06 3.56
N HIS A 137 -2.40 7.17 4.59
CA HIS A 137 -3.84 6.94 4.49
C HIS A 137 -4.65 8.14 3.99
N LYS A 138 -4.03 9.33 3.83
CA LYS A 138 -4.67 10.53 3.27
C LYS A 138 -5.22 10.36 1.87
N ILE A 139 -4.79 9.34 1.12
CA ILE A 139 -5.39 9.01 -0.18
C ILE A 139 -6.89 8.73 -0.04
N GLY A 140 -7.35 8.23 1.11
CA GLY A 140 -8.77 7.99 1.37
C GLY A 140 -9.62 9.25 1.37
N ILE A 141 -10.86 9.07 0.95
CA ILE A 141 -11.90 10.10 0.94
C ILE A 141 -12.23 10.45 2.39
N LYS A 142 -12.44 11.75 2.62
CA LYS A 142 -12.77 12.35 3.91
C LYS A 142 -14.12 13.04 3.78
N THR A 143 -14.87 13.08 4.87
CA THR A 143 -16.10 13.87 4.97
C THR A 143 -15.78 15.36 5.02
N GLU A 144 -16.78 16.21 4.74
CA GLU A 144 -16.63 17.66 4.86
C GLU A 144 -16.23 18.08 6.29
N GLU A 145 -16.77 17.41 7.30
CA GLU A 145 -16.45 17.65 8.71
C GLU A 145 -14.98 17.33 9.01
N GLU A 146 -14.47 16.19 8.55
CA GLU A 146 -13.06 15.83 8.71
C GLU A 146 -12.13 16.80 7.97
N ILE A 147 -12.51 17.25 6.76
CA ILE A 147 -11.74 18.26 6.03
C ILE A 147 -11.71 19.59 6.80
N ALA A 148 -12.84 20.01 7.38
CA ALA A 148 -12.93 21.22 8.18
C ALA A 148 -12.06 21.13 9.45
N GLU A 149 -12.11 20.01 10.17
CA GLU A 149 -11.28 19.76 11.35
C GLU A 149 -9.78 19.76 11.00
N LEU A 150 -9.41 19.13 9.88
CA LEU A 150 -8.01 19.13 9.40
C LEU A 150 -7.54 20.55 9.06
N LYS A 151 -8.40 21.38 8.44
CA LYS A 151 -8.09 22.79 8.16
C LYS A 151 -7.88 23.58 9.46
N GLU A 152 -8.77 23.44 10.43
CA GLU A 152 -8.67 24.12 11.74
C GLU A 152 -7.37 23.75 12.48
N ASN A 153 -6.98 22.48 12.39
CA ASN A 153 -5.76 21.96 13.01
C ASN A 153 -4.47 22.25 12.22
N GLY A 154 -4.53 23.06 11.16
CA GLY A 154 -3.36 23.50 10.38
C GLY A 154 -2.93 22.54 9.26
N SER A 155 -3.68 21.46 9.03
CA SER A 155 -3.51 20.49 7.94
C SER A 155 -4.33 20.86 6.70
N GLY A 156 -4.42 22.15 6.36
CA GLY A 156 -5.21 22.61 5.20
C GLY A 156 -4.74 22.04 3.86
N PHE A 157 -3.49 21.55 3.79
CA PHE A 157 -2.91 20.93 2.60
C PHE A 157 -2.70 19.42 2.76
N GLY A 158 -2.69 18.70 1.63
CA GLY A 158 -2.40 17.27 1.62
C GLY A 158 -3.62 16.37 1.82
N ASN A 159 -4.84 16.90 1.66
CA ASN A 159 -6.08 16.13 1.72
C ASN A 159 -6.49 15.49 0.40
N ALA A 160 -5.78 15.81 -0.69
CA ALA A 160 -6.05 15.32 -2.03
C ALA A 160 -5.84 13.81 -2.13
N SER A 161 -6.80 13.12 -2.76
CA SER A 161 -6.74 11.69 -3.05
C SER A 161 -6.00 11.41 -4.35
N CYS A 162 -6.23 12.25 -5.37
CA CYS A 162 -5.83 11.99 -6.75
C CYS A 162 -4.40 12.44 -7.07
N ASP A 163 -3.60 12.89 -6.11
CA ASP A 163 -2.19 13.26 -6.33
C ASP A 163 -1.20 12.26 -5.72
N ALA A 164 -1.69 11.10 -5.25
CA ALA A 164 -0.88 10.11 -4.56
C ALA A 164 0.06 9.33 -5.49
N CYS A 165 -0.34 9.07 -6.75
CA CYS A 165 0.45 8.30 -7.71
C CYS A 165 0.99 9.13 -8.89
N HIS A 166 0.22 10.10 -9.37
CA HIS A 166 0.65 11.10 -10.35
C HIS A 166 0.62 12.46 -9.64
N THR A 167 1.80 12.91 -9.22
CA THR A 167 1.88 13.99 -8.24
C THR A 167 1.52 15.33 -8.85
N ARG A 168 0.88 16.16 -8.05
CA ARG A 168 0.64 17.56 -8.39
C ARG A 168 2.00 18.29 -8.55
N HIS A 169 2.16 19.26 -9.44
CA HIS A 169 1.15 19.76 -10.38
C HIS A 169 1.35 19.25 -11.81
N THR A 170 2.21 18.24 -12.00
CA THR A 170 2.45 17.65 -13.33
C THR A 170 1.36 16.65 -13.74
N PHE A 171 0.76 15.95 -12.76
CA PHE A 171 -0.29 14.94 -12.95
C PHE A 171 0.08 13.92 -14.05
N SER A 172 1.34 13.46 -14.05
CA SER A 172 1.90 12.65 -15.12
C SER A 172 1.45 11.19 -15.06
N ALA A 173 0.67 10.74 -16.05
CA ALA A 173 0.38 9.32 -16.22
C ALA A 173 1.63 8.46 -16.46
N LYS A 174 2.75 9.05 -16.90
CA LYS A 174 4.02 8.35 -17.05
C LYS A 174 4.68 8.10 -15.69
N GLU A 175 4.62 9.08 -14.78
CA GLU A 175 5.05 8.96 -13.39
C GLU A 175 4.24 7.88 -12.68
N ALA A 176 2.90 7.96 -12.74
CA ALA A 176 2.02 7.00 -12.08
C ALA A 176 2.16 5.55 -12.57
N ARG A 177 2.74 5.32 -13.75
CA ARG A 177 3.03 3.98 -14.30
C ARG A 177 4.39 3.42 -13.89
N GLN A 178 5.23 4.20 -13.19
CA GLN A 178 6.47 3.71 -12.61
C GLN A 178 6.19 3.03 -11.27
N PRO A 179 6.76 1.84 -10.99
CA PRO A 179 6.50 1.14 -9.74
C PRO A 179 6.94 1.93 -8.49
N GLU A 180 7.88 2.86 -8.64
CA GLU A 180 8.34 3.79 -7.60
C GLU A 180 7.22 4.69 -7.07
N ALA A 181 6.15 4.96 -7.85
CA ALA A 181 5.00 5.72 -7.38
C ALA A 181 4.27 5.02 -6.20
N CYS A 182 4.42 3.70 -6.07
CA CYS A 182 3.84 2.93 -4.98
C CYS A 182 4.75 2.87 -3.74
N GLN A 183 6.07 3.08 -3.90
CA GLN A 183 7.07 2.73 -2.89
C GLN A 183 6.93 3.53 -1.60
N THR A 184 6.44 4.77 -1.69
CA THR A 184 6.34 5.68 -0.54
C THR A 184 5.40 5.15 0.55
N CYS A 185 4.39 4.37 0.17
CA CYS A 185 3.44 3.77 1.12
C CYS A 185 3.62 2.26 1.24
N HIS A 186 3.88 1.56 0.12
CA HIS A 186 3.95 0.11 0.09
C HIS A 186 5.35 -0.43 0.41
N MET A 187 5.81 -0.18 1.64
CA MET A 187 7.16 -0.53 2.11
C MET A 187 7.19 -0.91 3.60
N GLY A 188 8.34 -1.37 4.09
CA GLY A 188 8.67 -1.32 5.52
C GLY A 188 8.21 -2.48 6.40
N PHE A 189 7.54 -2.15 7.50
CA PHE A 189 7.30 -3.08 8.61
C PHE A 189 6.29 -4.16 8.22
N ASP A 190 5.08 -3.75 7.88
CA ASP A 190 3.90 -4.60 7.72
C ASP A 190 3.58 -5.00 6.30
N HIS A 191 3.98 -4.21 5.31
CA HIS A 191 3.74 -4.55 3.91
C HIS A 191 4.89 -4.10 2.99
N PRO A 192 6.08 -4.73 3.09
CA PRO A 192 7.25 -4.40 2.28
C PRO A 192 7.14 -4.88 0.82
N GLN A 193 6.05 -4.51 0.15
CA GLN A 193 5.72 -4.95 -1.21
C GLN A 193 6.70 -4.37 -2.23
N TRP A 194 7.16 -3.13 -2.04
CA TRP A 194 8.22 -2.54 -2.83
C TRP A 194 9.51 -3.34 -2.73
N GLU A 195 9.94 -3.71 -1.52
CA GLU A 195 11.16 -4.49 -1.31
C GLU A 195 11.02 -5.88 -1.92
N MET A 196 9.87 -6.53 -1.76
CA MET A 196 9.58 -7.82 -2.39
C MET A 196 9.61 -7.74 -3.91
N TYR A 197 8.90 -6.76 -4.50
CA TYR A 197 8.85 -6.55 -5.94
C TYR A 197 10.22 -6.19 -6.51
N SER A 198 10.87 -5.15 -5.99
CA SER A 198 12.13 -4.60 -6.51
C SER A 198 13.27 -5.63 -6.48
N SER A 199 13.28 -6.53 -5.48
CA SER A 199 14.25 -7.62 -5.41
C SER A 199 13.79 -8.94 -6.04
N SER A 200 12.56 -9.02 -6.55
CA SER A 200 12.08 -10.14 -7.37
C SER A 200 12.65 -10.11 -8.79
N LYS A 201 12.47 -11.19 -9.56
CA LYS A 201 12.82 -11.18 -11.00
C LYS A 201 11.98 -10.20 -11.80
N HIS A 202 10.76 -9.85 -11.39
CA HIS A 202 9.95 -8.84 -12.06
C HIS A 202 10.55 -7.44 -11.90
N GLY A 203 10.83 -7.02 -10.67
CA GLY A 203 11.43 -5.71 -10.40
C GLY A 203 12.85 -5.56 -10.92
N VAL A 204 13.71 -6.58 -10.75
CA VAL A 204 15.07 -6.55 -11.30
C VAL A 204 15.04 -6.43 -12.83
N ARG A 205 14.15 -7.13 -13.52
CA ARG A 205 14.01 -6.98 -14.98
C ARG A 205 13.49 -5.61 -15.37
N HIS A 206 12.58 -5.01 -14.59
CA HIS A 206 12.11 -3.65 -14.82
C HIS A 206 13.26 -2.65 -14.76
N GLU A 207 14.10 -2.73 -13.72
CA GLU A 207 15.28 -1.86 -13.58
C GLU A 207 16.31 -2.09 -14.70
N LEU A 208 16.58 -3.35 -15.07
CA LEU A 208 17.46 -3.64 -16.19
C LEU A 208 16.91 -3.13 -17.53
N LYS A 209 15.59 -3.08 -17.70
CA LYS A 209 14.94 -2.49 -18.87
C LYS A 209 15.07 -0.96 -18.85
N LYS A 210 14.86 -0.33 -17.70
CA LYS A 210 14.99 1.12 -17.49
C LYS A 210 16.42 1.62 -17.75
N SER A 211 17.42 0.87 -17.30
CA SER A 211 18.85 1.16 -17.52
C SER A 211 19.35 0.83 -18.92
N GLY A 212 18.54 0.17 -19.76
CA GLY A 212 18.89 -0.22 -21.13
C GLY A 212 19.71 -1.51 -21.24
N ALA A 213 19.94 -2.23 -20.14
CA ALA A 213 20.57 -3.55 -20.16
C ALA A 213 19.65 -4.63 -20.77
N LEU A 214 18.33 -4.46 -20.67
CA LEU A 214 17.33 -5.22 -21.42
C LEU A 214 16.69 -4.35 -22.50
N PRO A 215 16.34 -4.91 -23.67
CA PRO A 215 15.72 -4.16 -24.75
C PRO A 215 14.30 -3.66 -24.36
N PRO A 216 13.78 -2.59 -24.99
CA PRO A 216 12.44 -2.05 -24.70
C PRO A 216 11.29 -3.06 -24.84
N GLY A 217 11.45 -4.08 -25.68
CA GLY A 217 10.47 -5.16 -25.85
C GLY A 217 10.51 -6.24 -24.77
N ALA A 218 11.45 -6.20 -23.82
CA ALA A 218 11.52 -7.19 -22.76
C ALA A 218 10.33 -7.11 -21.81
N SER A 219 9.73 -8.26 -21.49
CA SER A 219 8.71 -8.40 -20.45
C SER A 219 9.28 -8.06 -19.08
N ALA A 220 8.67 -7.08 -18.42
CA ALA A 220 9.02 -6.61 -17.08
C ALA A 220 7.79 -5.90 -16.47
N PRO A 221 6.90 -6.63 -15.78
CA PRO A 221 5.70 -6.04 -15.22
C PRO A 221 6.04 -5.09 -14.07
N THR A 222 5.19 -4.09 -13.84
CA THR A 222 5.23 -3.18 -12.70
C THR A 222 4.07 -3.47 -11.74
N CYS A 223 4.03 -2.77 -10.60
CA CYS A 223 2.89 -2.80 -9.67
C CYS A 223 1.57 -2.55 -10.43
N GLN A 224 1.57 -1.54 -11.29
CA GLN A 224 0.43 -1.11 -12.09
C GLN A 224 0.03 -2.14 -13.15
N THR A 225 1.00 -2.85 -13.75
CA THR A 225 0.69 -3.94 -14.70
C THR A 225 -0.22 -5.00 -14.06
N CYS A 226 0.03 -5.32 -12.78
CA CYS A 226 -0.70 -6.37 -12.06
C CYS A 226 -1.95 -5.84 -11.34
N HIS A 227 -1.85 -4.70 -10.66
CA HIS A 227 -2.88 -4.21 -9.75
C HIS A 227 -3.79 -3.13 -10.34
N MET A 228 -3.39 -2.55 -11.48
CA MET A 228 -4.13 -1.51 -12.22
C MET A 228 -4.18 -1.87 -13.70
N SER A 229 -4.36 -3.17 -14.01
CA SER A 229 -4.49 -3.65 -15.39
C SER A 229 -5.58 -2.88 -16.13
N ASP A 230 -5.31 -2.59 -17.40
CA ASP A 230 -6.13 -1.73 -18.27
C ASP A 230 -6.36 -0.30 -17.75
N GLY A 231 -5.59 0.14 -16.75
CA GLY A 231 -5.73 1.47 -16.14
C GLY A 231 -6.85 1.55 -15.11
N ASP A 232 -7.37 0.43 -14.63
CA ASP A 232 -8.37 0.35 -13.57
C ASP A 232 -7.85 0.93 -12.24
N HIS A 233 -8.60 1.85 -11.63
CA HIS A 233 -8.22 2.55 -10.39
C HIS A 233 -8.73 1.88 -9.10
N GLY A 234 -9.37 0.71 -9.20
CA GLY A 234 -9.92 0.01 -8.02
C GLY A 234 -8.88 -0.62 -7.08
N VAL A 235 -7.73 -1.08 -7.61
CA VAL A 235 -6.61 -1.67 -6.84
C VAL A 235 -7.10 -2.70 -5.80
N ILE A 236 -7.81 -3.74 -6.27
CA ILE A 236 -8.32 -4.82 -5.43
C ILE A 236 -7.56 -6.13 -5.69
N THR A 237 -7.23 -6.85 -4.62
CA THR A 237 -6.59 -8.17 -4.67
C THR A 237 -7.50 -9.26 -4.10
N PRO A 238 -7.37 -10.53 -4.56
CA PRO A 238 -8.18 -11.65 -4.06
C PRO A 238 -8.01 -11.91 -2.56
N TRP A 239 -6.77 -11.91 -2.06
CA TRP A 239 -6.49 -12.19 -0.65
C TRP A 239 -6.56 -10.96 0.27
N GLY A 240 -6.83 -9.78 -0.30
CA GLY A 240 -6.86 -8.53 0.44
C GLY A 240 -5.54 -8.24 1.17
N PHE A 241 -5.64 -7.50 2.28
CA PHE A 241 -4.46 -7.11 3.07
C PHE A 241 -4.07 -8.18 4.09
N LEU A 242 -5.05 -8.84 4.71
CA LEU A 242 -4.84 -9.73 5.84
C LEU A 242 -4.72 -11.22 5.45
N ALA A 243 -4.80 -11.56 4.15
CA ALA A 243 -4.83 -12.94 3.68
C ALA A 243 -5.89 -13.81 4.38
N VAL A 244 -7.06 -13.23 4.63
CA VAL A 244 -8.26 -13.92 5.12
C VAL A 244 -9.44 -13.57 4.22
N ARG A 245 -10.39 -14.49 4.08
CA ARG A 245 -11.58 -14.35 3.23
C ARG A 245 -12.77 -15.07 3.83
N LEU A 246 -13.97 -14.95 3.25
CA LEU A 246 -15.10 -15.87 3.42
C LEU A 246 -15.52 -16.38 2.02
N PRO A 247 -16.12 -17.58 1.88
CA PRO A 247 -16.41 -18.58 2.92
C PRO A 247 -15.15 -19.22 3.53
N LEU A 248 -15.34 -20.05 4.58
CA LEU A 248 -14.27 -20.86 5.19
C LEU A 248 -13.70 -21.88 4.21
N PRO A 249 -12.37 -22.17 4.26
CA PRO A 249 -11.79 -23.19 3.40
C PRO A 249 -12.44 -24.53 3.75
N GLU A 250 -12.57 -25.41 2.76
CA GLU A 250 -13.20 -26.73 2.96
C GLU A 250 -12.38 -27.64 3.89
N ASN A 251 -11.05 -27.44 3.94
CA ASN A 251 -10.19 -28.19 4.84
C ASN A 251 -10.48 -27.85 6.31
N GLU A 252 -10.85 -28.84 7.11
CA GLU A 252 -11.29 -28.66 8.50
C GLU A 252 -10.23 -27.99 9.38
N GLN A 253 -8.96 -28.39 9.27
CA GLN A 253 -7.88 -27.80 10.05
C GLN A 253 -7.67 -26.33 9.68
N TRP A 254 -7.59 -26.03 8.38
CA TRP A 254 -7.42 -24.67 7.91
C TRP A 254 -8.62 -23.78 8.28
N SER A 255 -9.83 -24.32 8.22
CA SER A 255 -11.05 -23.64 8.67
C SER A 255 -10.95 -23.28 10.16
N ALA A 256 -10.58 -24.23 11.02
CA ALA A 256 -10.39 -24.00 12.45
C ALA A 256 -9.29 -22.96 12.74
N ASP A 257 -8.16 -23.05 12.04
CA ASP A 257 -7.07 -22.08 12.18
C ASP A 257 -7.49 -20.67 11.76
N ARG A 258 -8.25 -20.56 10.67
CA ARG A 258 -8.76 -19.26 10.23
C ARG A 258 -9.83 -18.69 11.15
N VAL A 259 -10.67 -19.53 11.76
CA VAL A 259 -11.58 -19.10 12.83
C VAL A 259 -10.77 -18.50 13.98
N THR A 260 -9.71 -19.18 14.45
CA THR A 260 -8.82 -18.67 15.50
C THR A 260 -8.23 -17.30 15.15
N ILE A 261 -7.78 -17.10 13.89
CA ILE A 261 -7.28 -15.80 13.43
C ILE A 261 -8.38 -14.73 13.41
N LEU A 262 -9.59 -15.07 12.93
CA LEU A 262 -10.72 -14.13 12.90
C LEU A 262 -11.19 -13.73 14.31
N GLN A 263 -11.08 -14.63 15.30
CA GLN A 263 -11.30 -14.32 16.71
C GLN A 263 -10.25 -13.33 17.23
N ALA A 264 -8.98 -13.57 16.92
CA ALA A 264 -7.88 -12.68 17.32
C ALA A 264 -7.92 -11.31 16.60
N LEU A 265 -8.58 -11.24 15.44
CA LEU A 265 -8.89 -9.98 14.77
C LEU A 265 -10.14 -9.29 15.35
N GLY A 266 -10.80 -9.89 16.34
CA GLY A 266 -12.04 -9.41 16.95
C GLY A 266 -13.24 -9.41 16.00
N VAL A 267 -13.15 -10.08 14.84
CA VAL A 267 -14.23 -10.20 13.85
C VAL A 267 -15.26 -11.23 14.30
N LEU A 268 -14.78 -12.28 14.95
CA LEU A 268 -15.58 -13.25 15.69
C LEU A 268 -15.30 -13.11 17.19
N ASP A 269 -16.27 -13.42 18.03
CA ASP A 269 -16.07 -13.55 19.47
C ASP A 269 -15.45 -14.93 19.81
N PRO A 270 -15.07 -15.18 21.08
CA PRO A 270 -14.50 -16.47 21.48
C PRO A 270 -15.40 -17.70 21.21
N ASP A 271 -16.71 -17.50 21.10
CA ASP A 271 -17.69 -18.55 20.76
C ASP A 271 -17.91 -18.69 19.24
N GLY A 272 -17.20 -17.90 18.43
CA GLY A 272 -17.23 -17.93 16.97
C GLY A 272 -18.38 -17.14 16.35
N GLN A 273 -19.10 -16.32 17.11
CA GLN A 273 -20.18 -15.48 16.60
C GLN A 273 -19.65 -14.16 16.04
N PRO A 274 -20.25 -13.62 14.96
CA PRO A 274 -19.89 -12.31 14.42
C PRO A 274 -20.00 -11.16 15.44
N THR A 275 -19.00 -10.28 15.46
CA THR A 275 -19.04 -9.05 16.27
C THR A 275 -19.40 -7.83 15.42
N ALA A 276 -19.56 -6.66 16.06
CA ALA A 276 -19.71 -5.39 15.36
C ALA A 276 -18.52 -5.06 14.42
N ARG A 277 -17.32 -5.59 14.69
CA ARG A 277 -16.13 -5.37 13.87
C ARG A 277 -16.24 -6.05 12.51
N LEU A 278 -17.06 -7.10 12.37
CA LEU A 278 -17.30 -7.72 11.07
C LEU A 278 -17.84 -6.67 10.08
N GLU A 279 -18.78 -5.82 10.48
CA GLU A 279 -19.34 -4.81 9.58
C GLU A 279 -18.30 -3.78 9.14
N VAL A 280 -17.38 -3.39 10.02
CA VAL A 280 -16.23 -2.53 9.65
C VAL A 280 -15.34 -3.22 8.63
N VAL A 281 -15.03 -4.50 8.81
CA VAL A 281 -14.25 -5.30 7.84
C VAL A 281 -14.93 -5.36 6.48
N LYS A 282 -16.28 -5.51 6.44
CA LYS A 282 -17.05 -5.49 5.19
C LYS A 282 -16.97 -4.13 4.51
N GLN A 283 -17.25 -3.06 5.25
CA GLN A 283 -17.29 -1.70 4.72
C GLN A 283 -15.91 -1.24 4.22
N ALA A 284 -14.83 -1.59 4.93
CA ALA A 284 -13.45 -1.30 4.54
C ALA A 284 -12.89 -2.27 3.48
N LYS A 285 -13.67 -3.26 3.03
CA LYS A 285 -13.30 -4.28 2.05
C LYS A 285 -12.02 -5.05 2.44
N LEU A 286 -11.70 -5.20 3.72
CA LEU A 286 -10.40 -5.75 4.17
C LEU A 286 -10.20 -7.22 3.73
N ALA A 287 -11.29 -7.97 3.60
CA ALA A 287 -11.36 -9.34 3.12
C ALA A 287 -12.40 -9.49 1.99
N ARG A 288 -12.23 -10.49 1.12
CA ARG A 288 -13.31 -10.95 0.22
C ARG A 288 -14.30 -11.79 1.00
N LEU A 289 -15.59 -11.58 0.78
CA LEU A 289 -16.63 -12.18 1.63
C LEU A 289 -17.42 -13.28 0.93
N ASP A 290 -17.25 -13.40 -0.38
CA ASP A 290 -17.84 -14.45 -1.20
C ASP A 290 -16.82 -15.05 -2.16
N GLU A 291 -17.08 -16.30 -2.57
CA GLU A 291 -16.19 -17.06 -3.44
C GLU A 291 -16.12 -16.48 -4.86
N GLU A 292 -17.22 -15.91 -5.35
CA GLU A 292 -17.32 -15.37 -6.70
C GLU A 292 -16.40 -14.14 -6.87
N GLU A 293 -16.42 -13.20 -5.92
CA GLU A 293 -15.55 -12.04 -5.88
C GLU A 293 -14.07 -12.44 -5.80
N TRP A 294 -13.75 -13.46 -4.99
CA TRP A 294 -12.39 -13.98 -4.89
C TRP A 294 -11.94 -14.63 -6.21
N GLN A 295 -12.79 -15.48 -6.79
CA GLN A 295 -12.50 -16.21 -8.02
C GLN A 295 -12.37 -15.27 -9.22
N ALA A 296 -13.21 -14.22 -9.31
CA ALA A 296 -13.08 -13.18 -10.34
C ALA A 296 -11.72 -12.48 -10.27
N GLY A 297 -11.25 -12.15 -9.05
CA GLY A 297 -9.92 -11.59 -8.86
C GLY A 297 -8.79 -12.58 -9.22
N ARG A 298 -8.96 -13.87 -8.90
CA ARG A 298 -8.02 -14.94 -9.27
C ARG A 298 -7.91 -15.07 -10.79
N ASP A 299 -9.02 -15.12 -11.50
CA ASP A 299 -9.04 -15.25 -12.95
C ASP A 299 -8.46 -14.02 -13.65
N LYS A 300 -8.73 -12.81 -13.13
CA LYS A 300 -8.07 -11.57 -13.59
C LYS A 300 -6.54 -11.68 -13.46
N MET A 301 -6.03 -12.16 -12.33
CA MET A 301 -4.59 -12.34 -12.13
C MET A 301 -3.99 -13.38 -13.07
N ILE A 302 -4.68 -14.51 -13.30
CA ILE A 302 -4.22 -15.55 -14.23
C ILE A 302 -4.14 -14.99 -15.65
N ALA A 303 -5.12 -14.19 -16.08
CA ALA A 303 -5.12 -13.54 -17.38
C ALA A 303 -3.90 -12.60 -17.54
N ILE A 304 -3.62 -11.76 -16.55
CA ILE A 304 -2.45 -10.87 -16.54
C ILE A 304 -1.15 -11.67 -16.60
N CYS A 305 -1.03 -12.76 -15.84
CA CYS A 305 0.13 -13.64 -15.92
C CYS A 305 0.28 -14.27 -17.32
N GLY A 306 -0.85 -14.54 -17.99
CA GLY A 306 -0.95 -15.11 -19.34
C GLY A 306 -0.27 -14.28 -20.43
N ASP A 307 -0.09 -12.97 -20.21
CA ASP A 307 0.62 -12.10 -21.15
C ASP A 307 2.11 -12.49 -21.32
N CYS A 308 2.69 -13.19 -20.33
CA CYS A 308 4.11 -13.55 -20.31
C CYS A 308 4.39 -15.02 -19.97
N HIS A 309 3.44 -15.72 -19.35
CA HIS A 309 3.59 -17.08 -18.88
C HIS A 309 2.47 -17.98 -19.40
N SER A 310 2.69 -19.29 -19.41
CA SER A 310 1.59 -20.21 -19.68
C SER A 310 0.58 -20.18 -18.53
N GLU A 311 -0.70 -20.34 -18.86
CA GLU A 311 -1.78 -20.38 -17.86
C GLU A 311 -1.53 -21.44 -16.78
N ASN A 312 -1.06 -22.63 -17.18
CA ASN A 312 -0.73 -23.71 -16.24
C ASN A 312 0.36 -23.30 -15.24
N PHE A 313 1.37 -22.54 -15.69
CA PHE A 313 2.39 -22.01 -14.79
C PHE A 313 1.78 -21.01 -13.81
N ALA A 314 1.00 -20.04 -14.31
CA ALA A 314 0.37 -19.02 -13.47
C ALA A 314 -0.54 -19.63 -12.40
N ARG A 315 -1.41 -20.57 -12.79
CA ARG A 315 -2.29 -21.30 -11.87
C ARG A 315 -1.48 -22.06 -10.81
N ALA A 316 -0.42 -22.75 -11.21
CA ALA A 316 0.40 -23.51 -10.28
C ALA A 316 1.16 -22.61 -9.28
N GLU A 317 1.72 -21.47 -9.72
CA GLU A 317 2.40 -20.54 -8.81
C GLU A 317 1.43 -19.86 -7.83
N LEU A 318 0.24 -19.46 -8.28
CA LEU A 318 -0.77 -18.87 -7.40
C LEU A 318 -1.32 -19.90 -6.40
N GLN A 319 -1.50 -21.16 -6.82
CA GLN A 319 -1.92 -22.24 -5.91
C GLN A 319 -0.88 -22.50 -4.81
N LYS A 320 0.43 -22.45 -5.13
CA LYS A 320 1.47 -22.54 -4.10
C LYS A 320 1.35 -21.42 -3.07
N GLY A 321 0.96 -20.21 -3.49
CA GLY A 321 0.65 -19.11 -2.59
C GLY A 321 -0.52 -19.40 -1.66
N ASP A 322 -1.60 -19.99 -2.18
CA ASP A 322 -2.75 -20.40 -1.37
C ASP A 322 -2.40 -21.47 -0.35
N ASP A 323 -1.66 -22.50 -0.79
CA ASP A 323 -1.18 -23.58 0.08
C ASP A 323 -0.24 -23.03 1.17
N PHE A 324 0.56 -22.02 0.86
CA PHE A 324 1.44 -21.39 1.83
C PHE A 324 0.69 -20.50 2.82
N ILE A 325 -0.40 -19.83 2.42
CA ILE A 325 -1.30 -19.15 3.36
C ILE A 325 -1.85 -20.15 4.39
N ARG A 326 -2.27 -21.34 3.95
CA ARG A 326 -2.70 -22.40 4.88
C ARG A 326 -1.62 -22.74 5.89
N ASP A 327 -0.38 -22.93 5.45
CA ASP A 327 0.72 -23.35 6.32
C ASP A 327 1.09 -22.25 7.36
N ILE A 328 1.10 -20.98 6.97
CA ILE A 328 1.35 -19.87 7.90
C ILE A 328 0.15 -19.57 8.81
N ASP A 329 -1.09 -19.82 8.35
CA ASP A 329 -2.29 -19.71 9.18
C ASP A 329 -2.25 -20.72 10.32
N HIS A 330 -1.76 -21.93 10.05
CA HIS A 330 -1.57 -22.94 11.08
C HIS A 330 -0.62 -22.46 12.19
N LEU A 331 0.57 -21.97 11.81
CA LEU A 331 1.53 -21.42 12.78
C LEU A 331 0.96 -20.22 13.57
N MET A 332 0.24 -19.33 12.89
CA MET A 332 -0.39 -18.18 13.53
C MET A 332 -1.45 -18.61 14.54
N ALA A 333 -2.28 -19.59 14.18
CA ALA A 333 -3.31 -20.13 15.06
C ALA A 333 -2.73 -20.85 16.28
N GLU A 334 -1.62 -21.59 16.12
CA GLU A 334 -0.87 -22.14 17.25
C GLU A 334 -0.42 -21.02 18.21
N ALA A 335 0.19 -19.96 17.70
CA ALA A 335 0.65 -18.84 18.52
C ALA A 335 -0.49 -18.13 19.27
N ILE A 336 -1.63 -17.91 18.61
CA ILE A 336 -2.82 -17.33 19.24
C ILE A 336 -3.29 -18.23 20.39
N ARG A 337 -3.41 -19.54 20.16
CA ARG A 337 -3.89 -20.51 21.18
C ARG A 337 -2.98 -20.55 22.40
N GLU A 338 -1.66 -20.41 22.23
CA GLU A 338 -0.73 -20.33 23.37
C GLU A 338 -1.02 -19.11 24.26
N VAL A 339 -1.31 -17.95 23.66
CA VAL A 339 -1.65 -16.72 24.39
C VAL A 339 -3.05 -16.80 25.00
N VAL A 340 -4.02 -17.35 24.28
CA VAL A 340 -5.37 -17.62 24.81
C VAL A 340 -5.30 -18.51 26.05
N GLY A 341 -4.45 -19.54 26.03
CA GLY A 341 -4.25 -20.40 27.19
C GLY A 341 -3.78 -19.63 28.44
N LEU A 342 -3.05 -18.52 28.31
CA LEU A 342 -2.66 -17.70 29.46
C LEU A 342 -3.83 -16.90 30.05
N TYR A 343 -4.79 -16.50 29.22
CA TYR A 343 -6.06 -15.92 29.67
C TYR A 343 -6.93 -16.96 30.37
N GLU A 344 -7.04 -18.17 29.80
CA GLU A 344 -7.79 -19.28 30.39
C GLU A 344 -7.21 -19.73 31.74
N ASP A 345 -5.88 -19.72 31.86
CA ASP A 345 -5.17 -20.00 33.11
C ASP A 345 -5.33 -18.88 34.16
N GLY A 346 -5.86 -17.71 33.78
CA GLY A 346 -5.98 -16.54 34.66
C GLY A 346 -4.64 -15.87 34.97
N ILE A 347 -3.60 -16.13 34.19
CA ILE A 347 -2.24 -15.60 34.38
C ILE A 347 -2.09 -14.23 33.74
N VAL A 348 -2.73 -14.05 32.57
CA VAL A 348 -2.85 -12.74 31.92
C VAL A 348 -4.26 -12.23 32.17
N GLU A 349 -4.37 -11.03 32.73
CA GLU A 349 -5.64 -10.36 32.94
C GLU A 349 -6.05 -9.59 31.68
N ALA A 350 -7.33 -9.67 31.33
CA ALA A 350 -7.89 -8.87 30.23
C ALA A 350 -7.85 -7.38 30.60
N PRO A 351 -7.26 -6.51 29.75
CA PRO A 351 -7.37 -5.07 29.92
C PRO A 351 -8.83 -4.62 29.96
N GLU A 352 -9.13 -3.55 30.71
CA GLU A 352 -10.49 -2.99 30.80
C GLU A 352 -11.08 -2.60 29.44
N ASN A 353 -10.23 -2.27 28.47
CA ASN A 353 -10.62 -1.87 27.12
C ASN A 353 -10.77 -3.05 26.14
N TYR A 354 -10.52 -4.29 26.57
CA TYR A 354 -10.73 -5.48 25.74
C TYR A 354 -12.17 -5.98 25.90
N ALA A 355 -12.81 -6.30 24.78
CA ALA A 355 -14.18 -6.83 24.80
C ALA A 355 -14.27 -8.23 25.44
N TYR A 356 -13.18 -9.01 25.33
CA TYR A 356 -13.07 -10.39 25.79
C TYR A 356 -11.67 -10.65 26.36
N ALA A 357 -11.53 -11.66 27.20
CA ALA A 357 -10.23 -12.19 27.63
C ALA A 357 -9.56 -12.99 26.51
N PHE A 358 -9.22 -12.30 25.42
CA PHE A 358 -8.70 -12.85 24.17
C PHE A 358 -7.76 -11.82 23.53
N PRO A 359 -6.63 -12.23 22.94
CA PRO A 359 -5.69 -11.28 22.31
C PRO A 359 -6.32 -10.57 21.09
N ASP A 360 -6.08 -9.26 20.97
CA ASP A 360 -6.51 -8.47 19.80
C ASP A 360 -5.31 -8.06 18.93
N LEU A 361 -5.19 -8.66 17.74
CA LEU A 361 -4.08 -8.42 16.81
C LEU A 361 -4.06 -6.99 16.25
N LEU A 362 -5.17 -6.25 16.36
CA LEU A 362 -5.29 -4.88 15.85
C LEU A 362 -4.93 -3.81 16.89
N THR A 363 -4.53 -4.18 18.12
CA THR A 363 -3.98 -3.22 19.10
C THR A 363 -2.50 -2.96 18.90
N PHE A 364 -1.87 -3.60 17.92
CA PHE A 364 -0.50 -3.34 17.50
C PHE A 364 0.53 -3.37 18.64
N HIS A 365 1.36 -2.33 18.74
CA HIS A 365 2.36 -2.17 19.79
C HIS A 365 1.73 -1.76 21.13
N ASP A 366 0.45 -1.40 21.13
CA ASP A 366 -0.32 -1.06 22.33
C ASP A 366 -0.91 -2.31 23.01
N ALA A 367 -0.60 -3.52 22.50
CA ALA A 367 -0.91 -4.76 23.18
C ALA A 367 -0.33 -4.76 24.62
N PRO A 368 -1.09 -5.22 25.62
CA PRO A 368 -0.85 -4.92 27.03
C PRO A 368 0.31 -5.73 27.63
N THR A 369 0.65 -6.88 27.03
CA THR A 369 1.72 -7.75 27.51
C THR A 369 2.82 -7.96 26.45
N PRO A 370 4.07 -8.23 26.88
CA PRO A 370 5.14 -8.54 25.94
C PRO A 370 4.86 -9.77 25.05
N VAL A 371 4.12 -10.77 25.56
CA VAL A 371 3.76 -11.97 24.78
C VAL A 371 2.75 -11.63 23.68
N GLU A 372 1.82 -10.71 23.94
CA GLU A 372 0.88 -10.21 22.92
C GLU A 372 1.55 -9.25 21.93
N GLN A 373 2.51 -8.43 22.37
CA GLN A 373 3.32 -7.62 21.47
C GLN A 373 4.12 -8.50 20.49
N ARG A 374 4.68 -9.62 20.98
CA ARG A 374 5.35 -10.61 20.12
C ARG A 374 4.36 -11.26 19.15
N LEU A 375 3.15 -11.60 19.60
CA LEU A 375 2.08 -12.13 18.75
C LEU A 375 1.70 -11.13 17.64
N PHE A 376 1.59 -9.83 17.96
CA PHE A 376 1.36 -8.78 16.97
C PHE A 376 2.50 -8.72 15.95
N VAL A 377 3.76 -8.75 16.38
CA VAL A 377 4.92 -8.76 15.45
C VAL A 377 4.86 -9.98 14.53
N MET A 378 4.56 -11.15 15.07
CA MET A 378 4.37 -12.36 14.27
C MET A 378 3.29 -12.18 13.20
N PHE A 379 2.15 -11.57 13.55
CA PHE A 379 1.03 -11.35 12.64
C PHE A 379 1.28 -10.23 11.62
N MET A 380 1.57 -9.02 12.07
CA MET A 380 1.63 -7.85 11.21
C MET A 380 2.96 -7.69 10.49
N LYS A 381 4.07 -8.27 10.97
CA LYS A 381 5.36 -8.20 10.28
C LYS A 381 5.68 -9.50 9.55
N HIS A 382 5.82 -10.60 10.28
CA HIS A 382 6.41 -11.82 9.71
C HIS A 382 5.41 -12.62 8.87
N ARG A 383 4.15 -12.76 9.31
CA ARG A 383 3.09 -13.38 8.49
C ARG A 383 2.82 -12.60 7.21
N MET A 384 2.75 -11.26 7.29
CA MET A 384 2.57 -10.42 6.11
C MET A 384 3.70 -10.62 5.09
N ARG A 385 4.95 -10.65 5.56
CA ARG A 385 6.13 -10.92 4.71
C ARG A 385 6.10 -12.30 4.07
N ALA A 386 5.66 -13.30 4.82
CA ALA A 386 5.59 -14.69 4.35
C ALA A 386 4.67 -14.81 3.12
N PHE A 387 3.38 -14.47 3.25
CA PHE A 387 2.47 -14.67 2.11
C PHE A 387 2.72 -13.65 0.98
N GLN A 388 2.93 -12.38 1.30
CA GLN A 388 3.16 -11.37 0.26
C GLN A 388 4.46 -11.67 -0.50
N GLY A 389 5.48 -12.22 0.16
CA GLY A 389 6.71 -12.67 -0.47
C GLY A 389 6.46 -13.72 -1.55
N VAL A 390 5.58 -14.70 -1.29
CA VAL A 390 5.21 -15.71 -2.29
C VAL A 390 4.47 -15.07 -3.48
N PHE A 391 3.47 -14.21 -3.22
CA PHE A 391 2.70 -13.58 -4.31
C PHE A 391 3.49 -12.56 -5.14
N HIS A 392 4.57 -12.00 -4.60
CA HIS A 392 5.51 -11.13 -5.33
C HIS A 392 6.74 -11.89 -5.87
N ALA A 393 6.70 -13.23 -5.85
CA ALA A 393 7.79 -14.10 -6.33
C ALA A 393 9.16 -13.78 -5.70
N ASN A 394 9.14 -13.48 -4.40
CA ASN A 394 10.32 -13.18 -3.60
C ASN A 394 10.60 -14.28 -2.57
N PRO A 395 11.51 -15.23 -2.87
CA PRO A 395 11.78 -16.37 -2.00
C PRO A 395 12.46 -15.97 -0.67
N ASP A 396 13.22 -14.88 -0.66
CA ASP A 396 13.95 -14.42 0.53
C ASP A 396 12.97 -13.87 1.57
N TYR A 397 12.03 -13.03 1.14
CA TYR A 397 10.94 -12.54 1.99
C TYR A 397 9.98 -13.64 2.44
N ALA A 398 9.64 -14.59 1.55
CA ALA A 398 8.78 -15.71 1.91
C ALA A 398 9.41 -16.61 2.98
N LEU A 399 10.71 -16.90 2.85
CA LEU A 399 11.44 -17.80 3.76
C LEU A 399 12.04 -17.04 4.95
N TRP A 400 13.09 -16.26 4.73
CA TRP A 400 13.95 -15.76 5.80
C TRP A 400 13.32 -14.62 6.60
N TYR A 401 12.57 -13.72 5.95
CA TYR A 401 11.88 -12.62 6.64
C TYR A 401 10.42 -12.94 7.01
N GLY A 402 9.94 -14.11 6.59
CA GLY A 402 8.57 -14.58 6.75
C GLY A 402 8.52 -15.86 7.59
N TRP A 403 8.49 -17.02 6.93
CA TRP A 403 8.36 -18.33 7.56
C TRP A 403 9.33 -18.58 8.72
N SER A 404 10.63 -18.36 8.49
CA SER A 404 11.67 -18.60 9.49
C SER A 404 11.50 -17.71 10.72
N GLU A 405 11.02 -16.48 10.56
CA GLU A 405 10.73 -15.57 11.66
C GLU A 405 9.44 -15.99 12.40
N MET A 406 8.40 -16.43 11.69
CA MET A 406 7.18 -16.95 12.33
C MET A 406 7.46 -18.19 13.19
N VAL A 407 8.32 -19.09 12.73
CA VAL A 407 8.74 -20.26 13.51
C VAL A 407 9.50 -19.83 14.78
N GLN A 408 10.36 -18.82 14.68
CA GLN A 408 11.07 -18.25 15.83
C GLN A 408 10.10 -17.55 16.80
N ASP A 409 9.18 -16.73 16.30
CA ASP A 409 8.18 -16.05 17.13
C ASP A 409 7.33 -17.06 17.91
N LEU A 410 6.85 -18.13 17.27
CA LEU A 410 6.10 -19.17 17.96
C LEU A 410 6.92 -19.83 19.08
N SER A 411 8.20 -20.10 18.83
CA SER A 411 9.10 -20.61 19.87
C SER A 411 9.30 -19.63 21.02
N GLU A 412 9.41 -18.34 20.73
CA GLU A 412 9.54 -17.30 21.75
C GLU A 412 8.25 -17.12 22.56
N ILE A 413 7.09 -17.13 21.90
CA ILE A 413 5.77 -17.06 22.55
C ILE A 413 5.59 -18.22 23.52
N ARG A 414 5.90 -19.45 23.08
CA ARG A 414 5.88 -20.64 23.95
C ARG A 414 6.81 -20.51 25.14
N HIS A 415 8.02 -19.98 24.93
CA HIS A 415 8.97 -19.75 26.01
C HIS A 415 8.46 -18.71 27.02
N MET A 416 7.91 -17.59 26.54
CA MET A 416 7.31 -16.55 27.38
C MET A 416 6.13 -17.11 28.18
N ALA A 417 5.23 -17.86 27.53
CA ALA A 417 4.07 -18.47 28.17
C ALA A 417 4.48 -19.45 29.29
N GLU A 418 5.46 -20.32 29.06
CA GLU A 418 5.97 -21.23 30.11
C GLU A 418 6.66 -20.47 31.25
N GLY A 419 7.37 -19.38 30.94
CA GLY A 419 7.96 -18.50 31.93
C GLY A 419 6.91 -17.88 32.85
N LEU A 420 5.80 -17.38 32.28
CA LEU A 420 4.67 -16.83 33.02
C LEU A 420 4.00 -17.90 33.90
N ARG A 421 3.71 -19.08 33.36
CA ARG A 421 3.18 -20.23 34.12
C ARG A 421 4.10 -20.65 35.27
N THR A 422 5.41 -20.65 35.05
CA THR A 422 6.39 -20.97 36.10
C THR A 422 6.37 -19.92 37.22
N ALA A 423 6.33 -18.64 36.86
CA ALA A 423 6.29 -17.55 37.84
C ALA A 423 5.02 -17.62 38.70
N ASP A 424 3.86 -17.89 38.09
CA ASP A 424 2.59 -18.06 38.80
C ASP A 424 2.66 -19.24 39.80
N ARG A 425 3.14 -20.41 39.36
CA ARG A 425 3.32 -21.58 40.24
C ARG A 425 4.21 -21.27 41.45
N VAL A 426 5.33 -20.58 41.23
CA VAL A 426 6.26 -20.19 42.30
C VAL A 426 5.61 -19.22 43.29
N GLU A 427 4.83 -18.25 42.81
CA GLU A 427 4.13 -17.30 43.68
C GLU A 427 3.01 -18.01 44.47
N ALA A 428 2.25 -18.90 43.83
CA ALA A 428 1.24 -19.72 44.51
C ALA A 428 1.87 -20.58 45.62
N GLU A 429 3.03 -21.18 45.38
CA GLU A 429 3.78 -21.93 46.40
C GLU A 429 4.27 -21.04 47.54
N ARG A 430 4.82 -19.85 47.25
CA ARG A 430 5.23 -18.87 48.26
C ARG A 430 4.07 -18.43 49.13
N GLN A 431 2.90 -18.20 48.54
CA GLN A 431 1.70 -17.83 49.27
C GLN A 431 1.18 -18.97 50.16
N ARG A 432 1.27 -20.22 49.69
CA ARG A 432 0.95 -21.40 50.51
C ARG A 432 1.91 -21.54 51.70
N GLN A 433 3.21 -21.34 51.48
CA GLN A 433 4.22 -21.39 52.55
C GLN A 433 4.00 -20.27 53.60
N LYS A 434 3.66 -19.04 53.17
CA LYS A 434 3.33 -17.93 54.08
C LYS A 434 2.06 -18.17 54.93
N LYS A 435 1.15 -19.02 54.44
CA LYS A 435 -0.11 -19.37 55.13
C LYS A 435 0.00 -20.64 55.98
N SER A 436 1.14 -21.33 55.94
CA SER A 436 1.38 -22.51 56.77
C SER A 436 1.79 -22.04 58.18
N PRO A 437 1.06 -22.44 59.25
CA PRO A 437 1.25 -21.95 60.61
C PRO A 437 2.57 -22.37 61.26
#